data_AF-Q9BJE9-F1
#
_entry.id   AF-Q9BJE9-F1
#
_cell.length_a   1.000
_cell.length_b   1.000
_cell.length_c   1.000
_cell.angle_alpha   90.00
_cell.angle_beta   90.00
_cell.angle_gamma   90.00
#
_symmetry.space_group_name_H-M   'P 1'
#
loop_
_entity.id
_entity.type
_entity.pdbx_description
1 polymer ?
#
loop_
_entity_poly.entity_id
_entity_poly.type
_entity_poly.pdbx_seq_one_letter_code
_entity_poly.pdbx_strand_id
1 'polypeptide(L)'
;PRRQELCLFYVADTNETKKIDNENKLRDGFIKTAAAETFLAWHYYKIKNGNVASKLDEELKDICLDTDISKKVGIVKNAKGKIDEIFPNIDGKTDEKKREEFWKENGKEIWKGMLCALSYDTTKKNMDYEAQKELNSNYNYNTIKDDLADFATRPQFLRW
;
A
#
# COMPACT_ATOMS: atom_id res chain seq x y z
N PRO A 1 -2.41 17.51 9.52
CA PRO A 1 -3.13 16.24 9.20
C PRO A 1 -2.41 15.50 8.06
N ARG A 2 -1.68 14.40 8.37
CA ARG A 2 -0.89 13.60 7.40
C ARG A 2 -1.72 13.09 6.21
N ARG A 3 -3.04 12.91 6.41
CA ARG A 3 -3.98 12.29 5.45
C ARG A 3 -4.74 13.24 4.53
N GLN A 4 -4.28 14.48 4.37
CA GLN A 4 -4.80 15.30 3.27
C GLN A 4 -4.38 14.70 1.91
N GLU A 5 -3.28 13.91 1.86
CA GLU A 5 -2.65 13.47 0.62
C GLU A 5 -2.28 11.97 0.54
N LEU A 6 -3.25 11.03 0.50
CA LEU A 6 -2.99 9.62 0.13
C LEU A 6 -2.46 9.46 -1.31
N CYS A 7 -1.35 8.75 -1.51
CA CYS A 7 -0.85 8.37 -2.82
C CYS A 7 -1.70 7.22 -3.39
N LEU A 8 -2.51 7.49 -4.41
CA LEU A 8 -3.27 6.50 -5.19
C LEU A 8 -2.95 6.58 -6.68
N PHE A 9 -1.88 7.29 -7.04
CA PHE A 9 -1.60 7.67 -8.42
C PHE A 9 -1.68 6.47 -9.39
N TYR A 10 -1.03 5.36 -9.05
CA TYR A 10 -0.95 4.19 -9.93
C TYR A 10 -2.26 3.39 -10.08
N VAL A 11 -3.27 3.67 -9.25
CA VAL A 11 -4.60 3.00 -9.33
C VAL A 11 -5.75 3.97 -9.59
N ALA A 12 -5.50 5.29 -9.56
CA ALA A 12 -6.55 6.31 -9.65
C ALA A 12 -6.31 7.39 -10.72
N ASP A 13 -5.07 7.58 -11.17
CA ASP A 13 -4.76 8.50 -12.26
C ASP A 13 -5.36 8.00 -13.58
N THR A 14 -5.88 8.90 -14.40
CA THR A 14 -6.56 8.52 -15.66
C THR A 14 -5.63 7.86 -16.67
N ASN A 15 -4.34 8.20 -16.70
CA ASN A 15 -3.38 7.58 -17.61
C ASN A 15 -2.85 6.25 -17.06
N GLU A 16 -2.67 6.13 -15.74
CA GLU A 16 -2.28 4.87 -15.12
C GLU A 16 -3.41 3.83 -15.16
N THR A 17 -4.65 4.23 -14.86
CA THR A 17 -5.81 3.33 -14.91
C THR A 17 -6.06 2.79 -16.31
N LYS A 18 -5.85 3.55 -17.39
CA LYS A 18 -5.93 3.01 -18.76
C LYS A 18 -4.98 1.85 -19.04
N LYS A 19 -3.88 1.74 -18.30
CA LYS A 19 -2.91 0.65 -18.45
C LYS A 19 -3.36 -0.62 -17.74
N ILE A 20 -4.24 -0.52 -16.75
CA ILE A 20 -4.75 -1.65 -15.96
C ILE A 20 -5.92 -2.27 -16.71
N ASP A 21 -5.69 -3.40 -17.36
CA ASP A 21 -6.69 -4.16 -18.11
C ASP A 21 -6.88 -5.59 -17.57
N ASN A 22 -6.13 -5.95 -16.53
CA ASN A 22 -6.20 -7.26 -15.89
C ASN A 22 -5.71 -7.17 -14.43
N GLU A 23 -5.94 -8.26 -13.71
CA GLU A 23 -5.59 -8.41 -12.29
C GLU A 23 -4.09 -8.26 -12.01
N ASN A 24 -3.20 -8.80 -12.85
CA ASN A 24 -1.75 -8.67 -12.65
C ASN A 24 -1.30 -7.20 -12.72
N LYS A 25 -1.86 -6.42 -13.64
CA LYS A 25 -1.54 -4.98 -13.73
C LYS A 25 -2.17 -4.19 -12.59
N LEU A 26 -3.34 -4.62 -12.11
CA LEU A 26 -3.96 -4.04 -10.92
C LEU A 26 -3.07 -4.28 -9.69
N ARG A 27 -2.57 -5.51 -9.51
CA ARG A 27 -1.57 -5.86 -8.49
C ARG A 27 -0.34 -4.98 -8.58
N ASP A 28 0.25 -4.82 -9.77
CA ASP A 28 1.43 -3.97 -9.94
C ASP A 28 1.14 -2.50 -9.58
N GLY A 29 -0.08 -2.03 -9.88
CA GLY A 29 -0.57 -0.72 -9.46
C GLY A 29 -0.65 -0.59 -7.94
N PHE A 30 -1.19 -1.59 -7.24
CA PHE A 30 -1.24 -1.62 -5.78
C PHE A 30 0.15 -1.68 -5.15
N ILE A 31 1.07 -2.49 -5.68
CA ILE A 31 2.47 -2.55 -5.20
C ILE A 31 3.12 -1.18 -5.29
N LYS A 32 3.02 -0.51 -6.45
CA LYS A 32 3.60 0.83 -6.65
C LYS A 32 2.96 1.87 -5.75
N THR A 33 1.64 1.80 -5.58
CA THR A 33 0.88 2.70 -4.71
C THR A 33 1.33 2.56 -3.26
N ALA A 34 1.36 1.33 -2.73
CA ALA A 34 1.78 1.05 -1.36
C ALA A 34 3.24 1.41 -1.12
N ALA A 35 4.13 1.10 -2.07
CA ALA A 35 5.54 1.48 -2.01
C ALA A 35 5.73 3.01 -2.02
N ALA A 36 5.04 3.73 -2.90
CA ALA A 36 5.14 5.19 -2.98
C ALA A 36 4.61 5.87 -1.73
N GLU A 37 3.46 5.44 -1.21
CA GLU A 37 2.91 5.96 0.06
C GLU A 37 3.88 5.70 1.22
N THR A 38 4.41 4.47 1.31
CA THR A 38 5.38 4.08 2.36
C THR A 38 6.64 4.93 2.27
N PHE A 39 7.18 5.12 1.06
CA PHE A 39 8.35 5.95 0.83
C PHE A 39 8.12 7.41 1.26
N LEU A 40 6.99 8.01 0.84
CA LEU A 40 6.66 9.39 1.17
C LEU A 40 6.47 9.58 2.67
N ALA A 41 5.75 8.67 3.33
CA ALA A 41 5.53 8.69 4.77
C ALA A 41 6.85 8.55 5.54
N TRP A 42 7.71 7.62 5.13
CA TRP A 42 9.03 7.41 5.73
C TRP A 42 9.96 8.62 5.52
N HIS A 43 9.98 9.18 4.32
CA HIS A 43 10.78 10.35 4.02
C HIS A 43 10.32 11.57 4.83
N TYR A 44 9.01 11.79 4.93
CA TYR A 44 8.43 12.85 5.75
C TYR A 44 8.78 12.70 7.23
N TYR A 45 8.72 11.47 7.75
CA TYR A 45 9.12 11.16 9.12
C TYR A 45 10.58 11.55 9.37
N LYS A 46 11.50 11.10 8.52
CA LYS A 46 12.95 11.38 8.65
C LYS A 46 13.25 12.88 8.63
N ILE A 47 12.53 13.65 7.83
CA ILE A 47 12.66 15.12 7.80
C ILE A 47 12.24 15.74 9.14
N LYS A 48 11.17 15.23 9.75
CA LYS A 48 10.59 15.80 10.98
C LYS A 48 11.33 15.44 12.26
N ASN A 49 11.80 14.20 12.36
CA ASN A 49 12.38 13.67 13.59
C ASN A 49 13.92 13.58 13.54
N GLY A 50 14.52 14.04 12.44
CA GLY A 50 15.93 13.78 12.14
C GLY A 50 16.15 12.30 11.78
N ASN A 51 17.41 11.93 11.53
CA ASN A 51 17.77 10.57 11.15
C ASN A 51 17.77 9.57 12.34
N VAL A 52 16.95 9.83 13.36
CA VAL A 52 16.86 9.00 14.58
C VAL A 52 15.87 7.86 14.31
N ALA A 53 16.32 6.87 13.54
CA ALA A 53 15.53 5.71 13.15
C ALA A 53 15.58 4.60 14.23
N SER A 54 15.14 4.87 15.46
CA SER A 54 15.21 3.88 16.55
C SER A 54 13.89 3.17 16.89
N LYS A 55 12.76 3.54 16.25
CA LYS A 55 11.45 2.92 16.53
C LYS A 55 10.60 2.64 15.28
N LEU A 56 11.21 1.99 14.29
CA LEU A 56 10.52 1.59 13.05
C LEU A 56 9.28 0.69 13.30
N ASP A 57 9.25 -0.13 14.35
CA ASP A 57 8.15 -1.05 14.67
C ASP A 57 6.81 -0.38 15.01
N GLU A 58 6.82 0.55 15.98
CA GLU A 58 5.61 1.26 16.42
C GLU A 58 5.13 2.25 15.35
N GLU A 59 6.07 2.77 14.56
CA GLU A 59 5.84 3.86 13.62
C GLU A 59 5.46 3.37 12.22
N LEU A 60 5.99 2.22 11.75
CA LEU A 60 5.49 1.56 10.55
C LEU A 60 4.05 1.11 10.75
N LYS A 61 3.73 0.62 11.96
CA LYS A 61 2.36 0.39 12.40
C LYS A 61 1.56 1.70 12.33
N ASP A 62 1.97 2.81 12.92
CA ASP A 62 1.21 4.08 12.83
C ASP A 62 1.06 4.63 11.38
N ILE A 63 2.09 4.48 10.55
CA ILE A 63 2.09 4.89 9.12
C ILE A 63 1.11 4.04 8.30
N CYS A 64 1.05 2.74 8.56
CA CYS A 64 0.17 1.81 7.84
C CYS A 64 -1.25 1.77 8.41
N LEU A 65 -1.43 1.94 9.73
CA LEU A 65 -2.67 1.66 10.48
C LEU A 65 -3.58 2.86 10.73
N ASP A 66 -3.10 4.08 10.52
CA ASP A 66 -3.98 5.24 10.67
C ASP A 66 -5.18 5.08 9.70
N THR A 67 -6.37 5.57 10.04
CA THR A 67 -7.64 5.00 9.55
C THR A 67 -8.52 5.99 8.79
N ASP A 68 -8.08 7.24 8.62
CA ASP A 68 -8.96 8.29 8.08
C ASP A 68 -8.69 8.68 6.61
N ILE A 69 -9.31 7.98 5.67
CA ILE A 69 -9.22 8.26 4.20
C ILE A 69 -10.40 9.12 3.71
N SER A 70 -11.22 9.64 4.63
CA SER A 70 -12.52 10.25 4.35
C SER A 70 -12.51 11.52 3.48
N LYS A 71 -11.34 12.07 3.10
CA LYS A 71 -11.22 13.41 2.49
C LYS A 71 -10.87 13.52 1.01
N LYS A 72 -10.80 12.42 0.23
CA LYS A 72 -10.42 12.49 -1.20
C LYS A 72 -11.54 12.11 -2.17
N VAL A 73 -12.61 12.90 -2.19
CA VAL A 73 -13.70 12.77 -3.16
C VAL A 73 -13.16 12.97 -4.58
N GLY A 74 -13.06 11.90 -5.38
CA GLY A 74 -12.56 11.95 -6.77
C GLY A 74 -11.52 10.86 -7.07
N ILE A 75 -10.30 10.98 -6.53
CA ILE A 75 -9.21 9.99 -6.73
C ILE A 75 -9.63 8.62 -6.19
N VAL A 76 -10.28 8.61 -5.02
CA VAL A 76 -10.91 7.41 -4.43
C VAL A 76 -11.94 6.78 -5.37
N LYS A 77 -12.77 7.62 -6.01
CA LYS A 77 -13.81 7.16 -6.93
C LYS A 77 -13.19 6.51 -8.17
N ASN A 78 -12.10 7.07 -8.69
CA ASN A 78 -11.39 6.50 -9.83
C ASN A 78 -10.77 5.15 -9.49
N ALA A 79 -10.07 5.05 -8.35
CA ALA A 79 -9.52 3.78 -7.87
C ALA A 79 -10.62 2.74 -7.72
N LYS A 80 -11.71 3.09 -7.04
CA LYS A 80 -12.86 2.20 -6.87
C LYS A 80 -13.44 1.76 -8.21
N GLY A 81 -13.71 2.71 -9.11
CA GLY A 81 -14.24 2.40 -10.44
C GLY A 81 -13.33 1.43 -11.20
N LYS A 82 -12.01 1.60 -11.05
CA LYS A 82 -11.06 0.70 -11.71
C LYS A 82 -11.06 -0.70 -11.12
N ILE A 83 -11.15 -0.82 -9.80
CA ILE A 83 -11.24 -2.11 -9.12
C ILE A 83 -12.55 -2.79 -9.50
N ASP A 84 -13.67 -2.04 -9.57
CA ASP A 84 -14.98 -2.54 -10.00
C ASP A 84 -14.97 -3.00 -11.47
N GLU A 85 -14.15 -2.41 -12.35
CA GLU A 85 -13.96 -2.90 -13.74
C GLU A 85 -13.26 -4.27 -13.79
N ILE A 86 -12.26 -4.49 -12.94
CA ILE A 86 -11.49 -5.75 -12.89
C ILE A 86 -12.25 -6.84 -12.13
N PHE A 87 -12.94 -6.46 -11.05
CA PHE A 87 -13.77 -7.33 -10.22
C PHE A 87 -15.23 -6.85 -10.29
N PRO A 88 -15.95 -7.17 -11.39
CA PRO A 88 -17.30 -6.70 -11.60
C PRO A 88 -18.26 -7.21 -10.54
N ASN A 89 -19.21 -6.35 -10.18
CA ASN A 89 -20.27 -6.67 -9.23
C ASN A 89 -21.17 -7.80 -9.78
N ILE A 90 -21.57 -8.72 -8.90
CA ILE A 90 -22.54 -9.78 -9.18
C ILE A 90 -23.89 -9.34 -8.59
N ASP A 91 -24.92 -9.25 -9.43
CA ASP A 91 -26.28 -8.84 -9.03
C ASP A 91 -26.34 -7.51 -8.28
N GLY A 92 -25.51 -6.54 -8.70
CA GLY A 92 -25.41 -5.22 -8.07
C GLY A 92 -24.70 -5.21 -6.72
N LYS A 93 -24.12 -6.34 -6.29
CA LYS A 93 -23.30 -6.47 -5.08
C LYS A 93 -21.84 -6.68 -5.44
N THR A 94 -20.96 -6.14 -4.61
CA THR A 94 -19.52 -6.40 -4.72
C THR A 94 -19.24 -7.89 -4.57
N ASP A 95 -18.43 -8.44 -5.49
CA ASP A 95 -17.88 -9.80 -5.36
C ASP A 95 -16.76 -9.79 -4.30
N GLU A 96 -17.17 -9.75 -3.03
CA GLU A 96 -16.26 -9.68 -1.88
C GLU A 96 -15.28 -10.87 -1.88
N LYS A 97 -15.75 -12.05 -2.31
CA LYS A 97 -14.93 -13.25 -2.35
C LYS A 97 -13.72 -13.10 -3.28
N LYS A 98 -13.90 -12.60 -4.50
CA LYS A 98 -12.77 -12.38 -5.42
C LYS A 98 -11.78 -11.35 -4.90
N ARG A 99 -12.27 -10.28 -4.27
CA ARG A 99 -11.40 -9.23 -3.69
C ARG A 99 -10.60 -9.79 -2.51
N GLU A 100 -11.23 -10.61 -1.66
CA GLU A 100 -10.53 -11.33 -0.60
C GLU A 100 -9.45 -12.28 -1.15
N GLU A 101 -9.77 -13.05 -2.19
CA GLU A 101 -8.82 -13.95 -2.86
C GLU A 101 -7.63 -13.18 -3.43
N PHE A 102 -7.90 -12.06 -4.13
CA PHE A 102 -6.86 -11.15 -4.63
C PHE A 102 -5.93 -10.69 -3.50
N TRP A 103 -6.46 -10.22 -2.37
CA TRP A 103 -5.64 -9.76 -1.25
C TRP A 103 -4.85 -10.90 -0.58
N LYS A 104 -5.45 -12.10 -0.46
CA LYS A 104 -4.77 -13.29 0.08
C LYS A 104 -3.59 -13.71 -0.80
N GLU A 105 -3.75 -13.66 -2.12
CA GLU A 105 -2.72 -14.03 -3.09
C GLU A 105 -1.61 -12.98 -3.19
N ASN A 106 -1.97 -11.70 -3.17
CA ASN A 106 -1.07 -10.62 -3.54
C ASN A 106 -0.53 -9.79 -2.36
N GLY A 107 -1.11 -9.92 -1.16
CA GLY A 107 -0.73 -9.15 0.02
C GLY A 107 0.76 -9.25 0.37
N LYS A 108 1.36 -10.41 0.13
CA LYS A 108 2.81 -10.64 0.33
C LYS A 108 3.68 -9.77 -0.57
N GLU A 109 3.35 -9.67 -1.85
CA GLU A 109 4.15 -8.89 -2.80
C GLU A 109 3.93 -7.39 -2.60
N ILE A 110 2.72 -6.98 -2.21
CA ILE A 110 2.43 -5.60 -1.81
C ILE A 110 3.26 -5.21 -0.59
N TRP A 111 3.30 -6.07 0.44
CA TRP A 111 4.13 -5.86 1.62
C TRP A 111 5.63 -5.78 1.28
N LYS A 112 6.12 -6.69 0.44
CA LYS A 112 7.50 -6.67 -0.05
C LYS A 112 7.84 -5.36 -0.79
N GLY A 113 6.89 -4.81 -1.55
CA GLY A 113 7.02 -3.49 -2.17
C GLY A 113 7.19 -2.37 -1.15
N MET A 114 6.43 -2.41 -0.05
CA MET A 114 6.56 -1.45 1.05
C MET A 114 7.93 -1.56 1.74
N LEU A 115 8.42 -2.76 2.05
CA LEU A 115 9.75 -2.95 2.63
C LEU A 115 10.86 -2.46 1.69
N CYS A 116 10.72 -2.71 0.38
CA CYS A 116 11.64 -2.20 -0.62
C CYS A 116 11.70 -0.67 -0.61
N ALA A 117 10.54 0.01 -0.49
CA ALA A 117 10.48 1.47 -0.38
C ALA A 117 11.20 2.01 0.86
N LEU A 118 11.12 1.31 2.00
CA LEU A 118 11.82 1.70 3.24
C LEU A 118 13.35 1.60 3.10
N SER A 119 13.84 0.62 2.33
CA SER A 119 15.27 0.42 2.05
C SER A 119 15.86 1.38 1.01
N TYR A 120 15.06 2.25 0.38
CA TYR A 120 15.57 3.15 -0.66
C TYR A 120 16.37 4.33 -0.07
N ASP A 121 17.64 4.42 -0.44
CA ASP A 121 18.51 5.53 -0.08
C ASP A 121 18.36 6.66 -1.11
N THR A 122 17.72 7.76 -0.69
CA THR A 122 17.49 8.94 -1.53
C THR A 122 18.77 9.71 -1.87
N THR A 123 19.82 9.57 -1.08
CA THR A 123 21.11 10.25 -1.31
C THR A 123 21.91 9.52 -2.39
N LYS A 124 22.01 8.19 -2.28
CA LYS A 124 22.67 7.32 -3.26
C LYS A 124 21.79 7.02 -4.47
N LYS A 125 20.50 7.33 -4.39
CA LYS A 125 19.47 7.03 -5.40
C LYS A 125 19.43 5.55 -5.76
N ASN A 126 19.66 4.69 -4.77
CA ASN A 126 19.69 3.26 -4.95
C ASN A 126 19.12 2.56 -3.72
N MET A 127 18.76 1.28 -3.88
CA MET A 127 18.37 0.43 -2.76
C MET A 127 19.57 0.16 -1.87
N ASP A 128 19.39 0.31 -0.56
CA ASP A 128 20.32 -0.22 0.44
C ASP A 128 20.01 -1.70 0.67
N TYR A 129 20.88 -2.56 0.13
CA TYR A 129 20.69 -4.01 0.15
C TYR A 129 20.76 -4.60 1.56
N GLU A 130 21.63 -4.07 2.43
CA GLU A 130 21.76 -4.57 3.80
C GLU A 130 20.53 -4.17 4.62
N ALA A 131 20.07 -2.93 4.49
CA ALA A 131 18.82 -2.48 5.12
C ALA A 131 17.63 -3.31 4.61
N GLN A 132 17.55 -3.59 3.31
CA GLN A 132 16.50 -4.43 2.75
C GLN A 132 16.51 -5.84 3.34
N LYS A 133 17.70 -6.45 3.47
CA LYS A 133 17.86 -7.79 4.02
C LYS A 133 17.43 -7.85 5.49
N GLU A 134 17.80 -6.84 6.28
CA GLU A 134 17.40 -6.70 7.68
C GLU A 134 15.88 -6.53 7.81
N LEU A 135 15.28 -5.62 7.04
CA LEU A 135 13.83 -5.40 7.02
C LEU A 135 13.07 -6.67 6.64
N ASN A 136 13.52 -7.41 5.61
CA ASN A 136 12.89 -8.66 5.21
C ASN A 136 12.99 -9.75 6.27
N SER A 137 14.06 -9.74 7.07
CA SER A 137 14.23 -10.68 8.18
C SER A 137 13.32 -10.33 9.36
N ASN A 138 13.29 -9.05 9.76
CA ASN A 138 12.56 -8.58 10.94
C ASN A 138 11.04 -8.51 10.69
N TYR A 139 10.63 -8.13 9.48
CA TYR A 139 9.23 -7.98 9.07
C TYR A 139 8.82 -9.02 8.03
N ASN A 140 9.31 -10.25 8.20
CA ASN A 140 8.97 -11.36 7.33
C ASN A 140 7.46 -11.50 7.23
N TYR A 141 6.92 -11.50 6.01
CA TYR A 141 5.48 -11.62 5.79
C TYR A 141 4.83 -12.77 6.56
N ASN A 142 5.49 -13.92 6.67
CA ASN A 142 4.92 -15.08 7.37
C ASN A 142 4.72 -14.87 8.87
N THR A 143 5.49 -13.97 9.50
CA THR A 143 5.36 -13.67 10.93
C THR A 143 4.32 -12.60 11.22
N ILE A 144 4.01 -11.75 10.24
CA ILE A 144 3.06 -10.64 10.38
C ILE A 144 1.77 -10.83 9.56
N LYS A 145 1.64 -11.91 8.80
CA LYS A 145 0.49 -12.13 7.90
C LYS A 145 -0.85 -12.06 8.61
N ASP A 146 -0.91 -12.49 9.87
CA ASP A 146 -2.13 -12.50 10.66
C ASP A 146 -2.47 -11.07 11.12
N ASP A 147 -1.44 -10.27 11.49
CA ASP A 147 -1.57 -8.83 11.75
C ASP A 147 -1.97 -8.05 10.48
N LEU A 148 -1.44 -8.44 9.31
CA LEU A 148 -1.76 -7.85 8.02
C LEU A 148 -3.16 -8.25 7.52
N ALA A 149 -3.59 -9.48 7.79
CA ALA A 149 -4.94 -9.93 7.48
C ALA A 149 -5.97 -9.24 8.40
N ASP A 150 -5.66 -9.10 9.69
CA ASP A 150 -6.46 -8.27 10.61
C ASP A 150 -6.50 -6.81 10.12
N PHE A 151 -5.40 -6.27 9.61
CA PHE A 151 -5.37 -4.94 8.98
C PHE A 151 -6.24 -4.85 7.71
N ALA A 152 -6.15 -5.81 6.80
CA ALA A 152 -6.98 -5.87 5.59
C ALA A 152 -8.48 -5.99 5.90
N THR A 153 -8.84 -6.50 7.08
CA THR A 153 -10.24 -6.63 7.53
C THR A 153 -10.78 -5.39 8.26
N ARG A 154 -9.95 -4.40 8.63
CA ARG A 154 -10.35 -3.12 9.26
C ARG A 154 -10.93 -2.10 8.24
N PRO A 155 -11.73 -1.09 8.65
CA PRO A 155 -12.67 -0.45 7.74
C PRO A 155 -12.12 0.47 6.63
N GLN A 156 -12.64 0.18 5.42
CA GLN A 156 -12.99 1.01 4.25
C GLN A 156 -11.98 1.22 3.11
N PHE A 157 -10.67 1.23 3.32
CA PHE A 157 -9.73 1.42 2.20
C PHE A 157 -9.24 0.13 1.54
N LEU A 158 -9.01 -0.92 2.34
CA LEU A 158 -8.63 -2.26 1.82
C LEU A 158 -9.82 -3.15 1.48
N ARG A 159 -11.05 -2.68 1.78
CA ARG A 159 -12.31 -3.33 1.40
C ARG A 159 -12.86 -2.85 0.04
N TRP A 160 -12.12 -2.00 -0.68
CA TRP A 160 -12.40 -1.76 -2.09
C TRP A 160 -11.78 -2.85 -2.94
#